data_AF-A0A935P850-F1
#
_entry.id   AF-A0A935P850-F1
#
_cell.length_a   1.000
_cell.length_b   1.000
_cell.length_c   1.000
_cell.angle_alpha   90.00
_cell.angle_beta   90.00
_cell.angle_gamma   90.00
#
_symmetry.space_group_name_H-M   'P 1'
#
loop_
_entity.id
_entity.type
_entity.pdbx_description
1 polymer ?
#
loop_
_entity_poly.entity_id
_entity_poly.type
_entity_poly.pdbx_seq_one_letter_code
_entity_poly.pdbx_strand_id
1 'polypeptide(L)'
;MEKVNPVEVEERKGWKINCPFCSGEILYTKLVNWESPTPFFYCNSCNDVLLRKSDKKNVELFLENGGNSIEKLEKLWGDIAALAPVCQKGGRFSVWSNIKCPHCMKELPYNNGVRSPAVRINEKEIILVDSSSVIGDTNEETWQVRVLVS
;
A
#
# COMPACT_ATOMS: atom_id res chain seq x y z
N MET A 1 22.97 -7.24 -20.36
CA MET A 1 21.82 -7.96 -19.77
C MET A 1 21.93 -7.79 -18.27
N GLU A 2 21.16 -6.86 -17.70
CA GLU A 2 21.10 -6.73 -16.24
C GLU A 2 20.51 -8.02 -15.66
N LYS A 3 21.21 -8.62 -14.70
CA LYS A 3 20.69 -9.76 -13.96
C LYS A 3 19.52 -9.22 -13.13
N VAL A 4 18.30 -9.59 -13.50
CA VAL A 4 17.12 -9.34 -12.65
C VAL A 4 17.32 -10.22 -11.42
N ASN A 5 17.68 -9.61 -10.30
CA ASN A 5 17.72 -10.32 -9.03
C ASN A 5 16.30 -10.83 -8.72
N PRO A 6 16.16 -12.08 -8.23
CA PRO A 6 14.85 -12.59 -7.84
C PRO A 6 14.27 -11.68 -6.75
N VAL A 7 13.02 -11.26 -6.92
CA VAL A 7 12.27 -10.51 -5.90
C VAL A 7 12.22 -11.37 -4.63
N GLU A 8 12.67 -10.83 -3.51
CA GLU A 8 12.64 -11.54 -2.23
C GLU A 8 11.19 -11.87 -1.86
N VAL A 9 10.93 -13.11 -1.42
CA VAL A 9 9.61 -13.53 -0.99
C VAL A 9 9.59 -13.58 0.53
N GLU A 10 8.73 -12.79 1.16
CA GLU A 10 8.57 -12.77 2.60
C GLU A 10 7.31 -13.56 3.01
N GLU A 11 7.52 -14.62 3.78
CA GLU A 11 6.44 -15.43 4.32
C GLU A 11 5.86 -14.80 5.58
N ARG A 12 4.53 -14.65 5.62
CA ARG A 12 3.83 -14.02 6.74
C ARG A 12 2.60 -14.83 7.15
N LYS A 13 2.39 -14.99 8.46
CA LYS A 13 1.12 -15.49 8.98
C LYS A 13 0.00 -14.52 8.60
N GLY A 14 -1.14 -15.06 8.20
CA GLY A 14 -2.29 -14.25 7.83
C GLY A 14 -3.61 -14.96 8.03
N TRP A 15 -4.61 -14.49 7.32
CA TRP A 15 -6.00 -14.86 7.48
C TRP A 15 -6.67 -15.08 6.13
N LYS A 16 -7.85 -15.68 6.20
CA LYS A 16 -8.75 -15.89 5.07
C LYS A 16 -10.01 -15.08 5.24
N ILE A 17 -10.51 -14.51 4.15
CA ILE A 17 -11.85 -13.93 4.09
C ILE A 17 -12.48 -14.20 2.73
N ASN A 18 -13.78 -14.38 2.68
CA ASN A 18 -14.49 -14.51 1.41
C ASN A 18 -14.86 -13.13 0.87
N CYS A 19 -14.60 -12.91 -0.42
CA CYS A 19 -15.00 -11.68 -1.09
C CYS A 19 -16.52 -11.50 -1.01
N PRO A 20 -17.04 -10.34 -0.55
CA PRO A 20 -18.49 -10.12 -0.47
C PRO A 20 -19.18 -10.01 -1.84
N PHE A 21 -18.41 -9.91 -2.93
CA PHE A 21 -18.95 -9.74 -4.28
C PHE A 21 -18.91 -10.98 -5.15
N CYS A 22 -17.88 -11.82 -5.03
CA CYS A 22 -17.72 -13.03 -5.84
C CYS A 22 -17.53 -14.30 -5.01
N SER A 23 -17.54 -14.20 -3.68
CA SER A 23 -17.30 -15.30 -2.73
C SER A 23 -15.92 -15.97 -2.82
N GLY A 24 -15.03 -15.49 -3.69
CA GLY A 24 -13.66 -16.00 -3.80
C GLY A 24 -12.85 -15.78 -2.52
N GLU A 25 -12.09 -16.80 -2.11
CA GLU A 25 -11.24 -16.77 -0.92
C GLU A 25 -10.06 -15.80 -1.11
N ILE A 26 -9.88 -14.88 -0.18
CA ILE A 26 -8.80 -13.89 -0.18
C ILE A 26 -7.88 -14.21 0.99
N LEU A 27 -6.62 -14.50 0.67
CA LEU A 27 -5.55 -14.62 1.64
C LEU A 27 -4.91 -13.24 1.85
N TYR A 28 -4.77 -12.83 3.11
CA TYR A 28 -4.15 -11.54 3.43
C TYR A 28 -3.40 -11.60 4.76
N THR A 29 -2.45 -10.69 4.93
CA THR A 29 -1.81 -10.38 6.20
C THR A 29 -1.89 -8.87 6.47
N LYS A 30 -1.44 -8.46 7.65
CA LYS A 30 -1.36 -7.05 8.06
C LYS A 30 0.10 -6.71 8.37
N LEU A 31 0.59 -5.63 7.77
CA LEU A 31 1.79 -4.96 8.23
C LEU A 31 1.36 -3.82 9.16
N VAL A 32 1.69 -3.96 10.45
CA VAL A 32 1.42 -2.92 11.44
C VAL A 32 2.56 -1.91 11.43
N ASN A 33 2.25 -0.69 11.03
CA ASN A 33 3.17 0.43 11.05
C ASN A 33 3.05 1.20 12.37
N TRP A 34 3.95 0.88 13.30
CA TRP A 34 4.01 1.53 14.62
C TRP A 34 4.56 2.95 14.56
N GLU A 35 5.32 3.27 13.51
CA GLU A 35 5.99 4.54 13.33
C GLU A 35 5.16 5.49 12.45
N SER A 36 3.91 5.73 12.84
CA SER A 36 3.01 6.69 12.19
C SER A 36 3.56 8.12 12.35
N PRO A 37 3.45 8.99 11.33
CA PRO A 37 2.76 8.77 10.05
C PRO A 37 3.65 8.10 8.99
N THR A 38 3.12 7.10 8.29
CA THR A 38 3.80 6.48 7.13
C THR A 38 2.85 6.46 5.94
N PRO A 39 3.18 7.18 4.85
CA PRO A 39 2.38 7.13 3.64
C PRO A 39 2.55 5.78 2.95
N PHE A 40 1.43 5.22 2.48
CA PHE A 40 1.43 4.05 1.63
C PHE A 40 0.28 4.11 0.63
N PHE A 41 0.45 3.42 -0.50
CA PHE A 41 -0.47 3.51 -1.62
C PHE A 41 -0.72 2.15 -2.22
N TYR A 42 -1.99 1.83 -2.49
CA TYR A 42 -2.33 0.65 -3.29
C TYR A 42 -2.29 1.02 -4.77
N CYS A 43 -1.82 0.09 -5.61
CA CYS A 43 -2.00 0.19 -7.04
C CYS A 43 -3.50 0.15 -7.39
N ASN A 44 -3.95 1.00 -8.32
CA ASN A 44 -5.34 1.06 -8.76
C ASN A 44 -5.77 -0.12 -9.66
N SER A 45 -4.84 -0.97 -10.09
CA SER A 45 -5.09 -2.07 -11.03
C SER A 45 -4.72 -3.44 -10.46
N CYS A 46 -3.98 -3.49 -9.36
CA CYS A 46 -3.61 -4.73 -8.66
C CYS A 46 -3.64 -4.51 -7.12
N ASN A 47 -2.97 -5.38 -6.37
CA ASN A 47 -2.83 -5.30 -4.92
C ASN A 47 -1.43 -4.89 -4.44
N ASP A 48 -0.53 -4.52 -5.36
CA ASP A 48 0.81 -4.08 -4.97
C ASP A 48 0.73 -2.77 -4.17
N VAL A 49 1.68 -2.62 -3.26
CA VAL A 49 1.76 -1.50 -2.31
C VAL A 49 3.05 -0.74 -2.54
N LEU A 50 2.95 0.57 -2.67
CA LEU A 50 4.11 1.46 -2.57
C LEU A 50 4.28 1.87 -1.11
N LEU A 51 5.46 1.58 -0.56
CA LEU A 51 5.83 1.87 0.83
C LEU A 51 7.31 2.29 0.86
N ARG A 52 7.56 3.58 0.66
CA ARG A 52 8.91 4.16 0.58
C ARG A 52 9.31 4.84 1.88
N LYS A 53 10.57 4.65 2.30
CA LYS A 53 11.14 5.36 3.45
C LYS A 53 11.32 6.84 3.13
N SER A 54 11.64 7.18 1.87
CA SER A 54 11.75 8.58 1.43
C SER A 54 10.44 9.33 1.57
N ASP A 55 9.30 8.72 1.20
CA ASP A 55 7.98 9.33 1.35
C ASP A 55 7.62 9.56 2.81
N LYS A 56 7.93 8.60 3.68
CA LYS A 56 7.78 8.76 5.13
C LYS A 56 8.55 9.96 5.65
N LYS A 57 9.84 10.06 5.32
CA LYS A 57 10.68 11.19 5.73
C LYS A 57 10.12 12.53 5.23
N ASN A 58 9.61 12.57 3.99
CA ASN A 58 8.99 13.77 3.43
C ASN A 58 7.72 14.17 4.20
N VAL A 59 6.89 13.19 4.58
CA VAL A 59 5.71 13.41 5.41
C VAL A 59 6.09 13.92 6.80
N GLU A 60 7.07 13.31 7.47
CA GLU A 60 7.55 13.74 8.79
C GLU A 60 8.03 15.20 8.76
N LEU A 61 8.92 15.53 7.81
CA LEU A 61 9.43 16.89 7.63
C LEU A 61 8.31 17.89 7.32
N PHE A 62 7.33 17.50 6.51
CA PHE A 62 6.20 18.36 6.19
C PHE A 62 5.35 18.68 7.42
N LEU A 63 5.10 17.69 8.29
CA LEU A 63 4.34 17.88 9.53
C LEU A 63 5.12 18.72 10.55
N GLU A 64 6.42 18.47 10.70
CA GLU A 64 7.31 19.27 11.57
C GLU A 64 7.34 20.75 11.19
N ASN A 65 7.23 21.05 9.89
CA ASN A 65 7.13 22.42 9.36
C ASN A 65 5.71 23.02 9.43
N GLY A 66 4.80 22.43 10.21
CA GLY A 66 3.44 22.94 10.42
C GLY A 66 2.47 22.64 9.25
N GLY A 67 2.80 21.67 8.38
CA GLY A 67 1.91 21.18 7.35
C GLY A 67 0.82 20.29 7.93
N ASN A 68 -0.27 20.83 8.46
CA ASN A 68 -1.35 20.03 9.05
C ASN A 68 -2.76 20.38 8.56
N SER A 69 -2.89 21.40 7.71
CA SER A 69 -4.15 21.71 7.03
C SER A 69 -4.50 20.65 5.99
N ILE A 70 -5.79 20.35 5.82
CA ILE A 70 -6.30 19.38 4.84
C ILE A 70 -5.77 19.68 3.43
N GLU A 71 -5.87 20.92 2.95
CA GLU A 71 -5.43 21.29 1.59
C GLU A 71 -3.94 20.99 1.35
N LYS A 72 -3.07 21.37 2.29
CA LYS A 72 -1.64 21.07 2.18
C LYS A 72 -1.37 19.55 2.22
N LEU A 73 -2.11 18.79 3.04
CA LEU A 73 -1.99 17.33 3.08
C LEU A 73 -2.43 16.69 1.76
N GLU A 74 -3.55 17.14 1.18
CA GLU A 74 -4.01 16.70 -0.15
C GLU A 74 -2.96 16.95 -1.22
N LYS A 75 -2.36 18.14 -1.20
CA LYS A 75 -1.27 18.49 -2.12
C LYS A 75 -0.07 17.56 -1.94
N LEU A 76 0.40 17.35 -0.70
CA LEU A 76 1.53 16.44 -0.42
C LEU A 76 1.26 15.02 -0.94
N TRP A 77 0.07 14.49 -0.67
CA TRP A 77 -0.34 13.17 -1.13
C TRP A 77 -0.37 13.08 -2.66
N GLY A 78 -0.88 14.11 -3.33
CA GLY A 78 -0.86 14.23 -4.79
C GLY A 78 0.56 14.27 -5.36
N ASP A 79 1.45 15.05 -4.74
CA ASP A 79 2.85 15.18 -5.16
C ASP A 79 3.59 13.84 -5.01
N ILE A 80 3.40 13.13 -3.89
CA ILE A 80 4.01 11.80 -3.67
C ILE A 80 3.48 10.79 -4.71
N ALA A 81 2.16 10.74 -4.92
CA ALA A 81 1.55 9.83 -5.88
C ALA A 81 1.99 10.13 -7.33
N ALA A 82 2.22 11.40 -7.68
CA ALA A 82 2.73 11.79 -9.00
C ALA A 82 4.18 11.35 -9.24
N LEU A 83 4.98 11.23 -8.16
CA LEU A 83 6.36 10.73 -8.18
C LEU A 83 6.45 9.21 -7.97
N ALA A 84 5.31 8.52 -7.85
CA ALA A 84 5.28 7.08 -7.73
C ALA A 84 5.69 6.42 -9.06
N PRO A 85 6.44 5.30 -9.03
CA PRO A 85 6.72 4.54 -10.23
C PRO A 85 5.43 3.96 -10.82
N VAL A 86 5.46 3.63 -12.11
CA VAL A 86 4.40 2.81 -12.69
C VAL A 86 4.48 1.41 -12.06
N CYS A 87 3.34 0.85 -11.67
CA CYS A 87 3.31 -0.50 -11.12
C CYS A 87 3.75 -1.51 -12.19
N GLN A 88 4.61 -2.47 -11.83
CA GLN A 88 5.13 -3.47 -12.76
C GLN A 88 4.03 -4.35 -13.37
N LYS A 89 2.94 -4.58 -12.63
CA LYS A 89 1.75 -5.33 -13.07
C LYS A 89 0.76 -4.46 -13.86
N GLY A 90 1.13 -3.21 -14.15
CA GLY A 90 0.26 -2.19 -14.73
C GLY A 90 -0.51 -1.40 -13.67
N GLY A 91 -0.97 -0.20 -14.06
CA GLY A 91 -1.70 0.70 -13.18
C GLY A 91 -0.82 1.77 -12.51
N ARG A 92 -1.43 2.50 -11.56
CA ARG A 92 -0.81 3.59 -10.81
C ARG A 92 -1.13 3.50 -9.32
N PHE A 93 -0.17 3.88 -8.50
CA PHE A 93 -0.37 4.03 -7.06
C PHE A 93 -1.22 5.27 -6.79
N SER A 94 -2.19 5.15 -5.89
CA SER A 94 -3.12 6.23 -5.56
C SER A 94 -3.49 6.20 -4.08
N VAL A 95 -3.65 7.39 -3.52
CA VAL A 95 -4.04 7.65 -2.13
C VAL A 95 -5.40 7.01 -1.83
N TRP A 96 -6.26 7.02 -2.84
CA TRP A 96 -7.67 6.63 -2.76
C TRP A 96 -7.92 5.19 -3.19
N SER A 97 -6.90 4.50 -3.70
CA SER A 97 -6.99 3.07 -3.98
C SER A 97 -6.95 2.28 -2.67
N ASN A 98 -7.74 1.22 -2.63
CA ASN A 98 -7.75 0.19 -1.61
C ASN A 98 -7.34 -1.16 -2.21
N ILE A 99 -7.24 -2.16 -1.33
CA ILE A 99 -7.11 -3.55 -1.72
C ILE A 99 -8.28 -3.99 -2.61
N LYS A 100 -8.03 -5.00 -3.43
CA LYS A 100 -8.98 -5.58 -4.37
C LYS A 100 -9.06 -7.07 -4.14
N CYS A 101 -10.20 -7.64 -4.46
CA CYS A 101 -10.31 -9.09 -4.56
C CYS A 101 -9.43 -9.59 -5.72
N PRO A 102 -8.51 -10.55 -5.50
CA PRO A 102 -7.67 -11.11 -6.57
C PRO A 102 -8.49 -11.89 -7.61
N HIS A 103 -9.74 -12.27 -7.31
CA HIS A 103 -10.61 -13.04 -8.20
C HIS A 103 -11.48 -12.18 -9.11
N CYS A 104 -12.06 -11.09 -8.58
CA CYS A 104 -13.01 -10.25 -9.34
C CYS A 104 -12.58 -8.80 -9.49
N MET A 105 -11.43 -8.42 -8.94
CA MET A 105 -10.84 -7.08 -8.98
C MET A 105 -11.68 -5.95 -8.38
N LYS A 106 -12.86 -6.26 -7.81
CA LYS A 106 -13.63 -5.27 -7.06
C LYS A 106 -12.85 -4.82 -5.83
N GLU A 107 -12.88 -3.51 -5.62
CA GLU A 107 -12.25 -2.85 -4.51
C GLU A 107 -12.95 -3.19 -3.20
N LEU A 108 -12.16 -3.46 -2.17
CA LEU A 108 -12.61 -3.84 -0.84
C LEU A 108 -12.17 -2.72 0.11
N PRO A 109 -13.03 -1.72 0.37
CA PRO A 109 -12.72 -0.71 1.37
C PRO A 109 -12.62 -1.41 2.73
N TYR A 110 -11.42 -1.44 3.30
CA TYR A 110 -11.17 -2.09 4.59
C TYR A 110 -11.35 -1.12 5.77
N ASN A 111 -11.64 0.15 5.49
CA ASN A 111 -12.16 1.13 6.43
C ASN A 111 -13.48 1.72 5.86
N ASN A 112 -14.28 2.37 6.72
CA ASN A 112 -15.62 2.90 6.37
C ASN A 112 -15.62 4.10 5.40
N GLY A 113 -14.68 4.18 4.47
CA GLY A 113 -14.62 5.22 3.44
C GLY A 113 -13.83 6.44 3.89
N VAL A 114 -12.56 6.24 4.28
CA VAL A 114 -11.69 7.37 4.62
C VAL A 114 -11.38 8.20 3.38
N ARG A 115 -12.21 9.22 3.15
CA ARG A 115 -11.97 10.34 2.23
C ARG A 115 -11.22 11.49 2.90
N SER A 116 -10.57 11.22 4.04
CA SER A 116 -9.81 12.20 4.80
C SER A 116 -8.32 11.90 4.67
N PRO A 117 -7.52 12.78 4.04
CA PRO A 117 -6.07 12.67 3.97
C PRO A 117 -5.41 12.56 5.35
N ALA A 118 -5.98 13.24 6.35
CA ALA A 118 -5.48 13.25 7.72
C ALA A 118 -5.72 11.93 8.46
N VAL A 119 -6.75 11.17 8.10
CA VAL A 119 -6.94 9.81 8.63
C VAL A 119 -6.08 8.83 7.84
N ARG A 120 -5.97 9.00 6.51
CA ARG A 120 -5.15 8.12 5.66
C ARG A 120 -3.68 8.12 6.04
N ILE A 121 -3.12 9.27 6.42
CA ILE A 121 -1.71 9.43 6.82
C ILE A 121 -1.39 8.80 8.18
N ASN A 122 -2.41 8.61 9.00
CA ASN A 122 -2.31 7.97 10.31
C ASN A 122 -2.81 6.52 10.31
N GLU A 123 -3.10 5.96 9.13
CA GLU A 123 -3.48 4.56 9.01
C GLU A 123 -2.29 3.69 9.40
N LYS A 124 -2.49 2.87 10.44
CA LYS A 124 -1.43 2.03 11.02
C LYS A 124 -1.43 0.64 10.43
N GLU A 125 -2.53 0.24 9.79
CA GLU A 125 -2.66 -1.09 9.21
C GLU A 125 -2.56 -1.02 7.68
N ILE A 126 -1.49 -1.62 7.15
CA ILE A 126 -1.34 -1.89 5.73
C ILE A 126 -1.79 -3.33 5.51
N ILE A 127 -2.90 -3.50 4.82
CA ILE A 127 -3.38 -4.83 4.41
C ILE A 127 -2.58 -5.29 3.18
N LEU A 128 -2.02 -6.49 3.24
CA LEU A 128 -1.22 -7.08 2.17
C LEU A 128 -1.91 -8.37 1.70
N VAL A 129 -2.33 -8.39 0.44
CA VAL A 129 -2.94 -9.58 -0.19
C VAL A 129 -1.82 -10.54 -0.62
N ASP A 130 -2.07 -11.84 -0.53
CA ASP A 130 -1.11 -12.83 -1.02
C ASP A 130 -0.64 -12.54 -2.45
N SER A 131 0.63 -12.81 -2.73
CA SER A 131 1.30 -12.57 -4.00
C SER A 131 1.41 -11.10 -4.45
N SER A 132 0.97 -10.14 -3.62
CA SER A 132 1.22 -8.71 -3.82
C SER A 132 2.69 -8.38 -3.56
N SER A 133 3.18 -7.34 -4.25
CA SER A 133 4.54 -6.81 -4.03
C SER A 133 4.47 -5.56 -3.16
N VAL A 134 5.38 -5.45 -2.20
CA VAL A 134 5.66 -4.22 -1.45
C VAL A 134 6.88 -3.57 -2.09
N ILE A 135 6.70 -2.35 -2.58
CA ILE A 135 7.69 -1.62 -3.38
C ILE A 135 8.31 -0.52 -2.51
N GLY A 136 9.61 -0.64 -2.27
CA GLY A 136 10.42 0.32 -1.51
C GLY A 136 11.07 1.40 -2.37
N ASP A 137 12.07 2.09 -1.83
CA ASP A 137 12.84 3.09 -2.58
C ASP A 137 13.77 2.45 -3.61
N THR A 138 14.24 1.23 -3.32
CA THR A 138 15.13 0.45 -4.20
C THR A 138 14.57 -0.93 -4.49
N ASN A 139 15.19 -1.62 -5.45
CA ASN A 139 14.82 -3.00 -5.78
C ASN A 139 15.10 -3.96 -4.63
N GLU A 140 16.15 -3.70 -3.84
CA GLU A 140 16.52 -4.48 -2.65
C GLU A 140 15.53 -4.29 -1.49
N GLU A 141 14.79 -3.19 -1.48
CA GLU A 141 13.70 -2.94 -0.53
C GLU A 141 12.34 -3.45 -1.05
N THR A 142 12.30 -4.01 -2.25
CA THR A 142 11.10 -4.53 -2.88
C THR A 142 11.00 -6.04 -2.68
N TRP A 143 9.86 -6.49 -2.18
CA TRP A 143 9.62 -7.89 -1.87
C TRP A 143 8.19 -8.30 -2.20
N GLN A 144 7.95 -9.61 -2.30
CA GLN A 144 6.64 -10.20 -2.54
C GLN A 144 6.11 -10.91 -1.29
N VAL A 145 4.83 -10.73 -1.01
CA VAL A 145 4.16 -11.32 0.14
C VAL A 145 3.76 -12.76 -0.20
N ARG A 146 4.06 -13.69 0.71
CA ARG A 146 3.45 -15.03 0.74
C ARG A 146 2.71 -15.24 2.06
N VAL A 147 1.40 -15.43 1.99
CA VAL A 147 0.55 -15.60 3.16
C VAL A 147 0.45 -17.08 3.53
N LEU A 148 0.84 -17.38 4.77
CA LEU A 148 0.70 -18.69 5.38
C LEU A 148 -0.51 -18.68 6.31
N VAL A 149 -1.40 -19.64 6.10
CA VAL A 149 -2.65 -19.80 6.85
C VAL A 149 -2.60 -21.17 7.51
N SER A 150 -2.68 -21.16 8.85
CA SER A 150 -2.69 -22.35 9.70
C SER A 150 -4.09 -22.93 9.82
#